data_AF-A0A1C4K2R6-F1
#
_entry.id   AF-A0A1C4K2R6-F1
#
_cell.length_a   1.000
_cell.length_b   1.000
_cell.length_c   1.000
_cell.angle_alpha   90.00
_cell.angle_beta   90.00
_cell.angle_gamma   90.00
#
_symmetry.space_group_name_H-M   'P 1'
#
loop_
_entity.id
_entity.type
_entity.pdbx_description
1 polymer ?
#
loop_
_entity_poly.entity_id
_entity_poly.type
_entity_poly.pdbx_seq_one_letter_code
_entity_poly.pdbx_strand_id
1 'polypeptide(L)'
;MTLSNIRLDVVTLLCDTDFKRRPDTNRWSHLDGRPFTQAEQTLALSSTREEFEIAAAQIQREGDYRREYQEAVHAFLKLLLPYFAQVPDGSTVSDVIPRMTDEERTAFERLCDIVAPDGYLYAPGDN
;
A
#
# COMPACT_ATOMS: atom_id res chain seq x y z
N MET A 1 -25.29 14.38 -6.82
CA MET A 1 -24.54 13.90 -7.99
C MET A 1 -24.64 12.39 -8.01
N THR A 2 -25.20 11.81 -9.07
CA THR A 2 -25.28 10.36 -9.24
C THR A 2 -23.99 9.89 -9.90
N LEU A 3 -23.28 8.95 -9.27
CA LEU A 3 -22.07 8.26 -9.78
C LEU A 3 -22.28 7.51 -11.11
N SER A 4 -23.45 7.65 -11.73
CA SER A 4 -23.92 6.91 -12.91
C SER A 4 -23.17 7.24 -14.20
N ASN A 5 -22.24 8.20 -14.19
CA ASN A 5 -21.49 8.62 -15.38
C ASN A 5 -19.96 8.48 -15.24
N ILE A 6 -19.49 7.91 -14.12
CA ILE A 6 -18.06 7.63 -13.92
C ILE A 6 -17.71 6.31 -14.59
N ARG A 7 -16.74 6.37 -15.51
CA ARG A 7 -16.21 5.17 -16.18
C ARG A 7 -15.12 4.56 -15.31
N LEU A 8 -15.44 3.44 -14.66
CA LEU A 8 -14.51 2.78 -13.72
C LEU A 8 -13.24 2.27 -14.40
N ASP A 9 -13.33 1.82 -15.65
CA ASP A 9 -12.18 1.42 -16.47
C ASP A 9 -11.19 2.58 -16.69
N VAL A 10 -11.70 3.80 -16.87
CA VAL A 10 -10.87 5.01 -16.94
C VAL A 10 -10.20 5.28 -15.60
N VAL A 11 -10.96 5.23 -14.50
CA VAL A 11 -10.41 5.46 -13.15
C VAL A 11 -9.33 4.43 -12.82
N THR A 12 -9.58 3.14 -13.11
CA THR A 12 -8.60 2.07 -12.92
C THR A 12 -7.34 2.31 -13.74
N LEU A 13 -7.47 2.68 -15.01
CA LEU A 13 -6.32 3.02 -15.85
C LEU A 13 -5.53 4.20 -15.27
N LEU A 14 -6.22 5.24 -14.78
CA LEU A 14 -5.58 6.40 -14.16
C LEU A 14 -4.84 6.06 -12.86
N CYS A 15 -5.38 5.16 -12.04
CA CYS A 15 -4.69 4.67 -10.83
C CYS A 15 -3.39 3.93 -11.15
N ASP A 16 -3.33 3.23 -12.29
CA ASP A 16 -2.14 2.50 -12.76
C ASP A 16 -1.24 3.34 -13.68
N THR A 17 -1.48 4.64 -13.84
CA THR A 17 -0.72 5.49 -14.77
C THR A 17 0.54 6.08 -14.13
N ASP A 18 1.71 5.90 -14.75
CA ASP A 18 2.83 6.83 -14.61
C ASP A 18 2.59 8.03 -15.56
N PHE A 19 2.23 9.17 -14.96
CA PHE A 19 1.90 10.40 -15.69
C PHE A 19 3.10 11.06 -16.39
N LYS A 20 4.31 10.49 -16.26
CA LYS A 20 5.47 10.92 -17.03
C LYS A 20 5.34 10.47 -18.49
N ARG A 21 5.44 11.43 -19.40
CA ARG A 21 5.52 11.12 -20.84
C ARG A 21 6.86 10.46 -21.15
N ARG A 22 6.81 9.29 -21.77
CA ARG A 22 8.00 8.62 -22.26
C ARG A 22 8.49 9.26 -23.56
N PRO A 23 9.79 9.62 -23.70
CA PRO A 23 10.31 10.23 -24.92
C PRO A 23 10.28 9.33 -26.16
N ASP A 24 10.37 8.00 -25.97
CA ASP A 24 10.45 7.00 -27.05
C ASP A 24 9.12 6.78 -27.79
N THR A 25 8.02 6.86 -27.06
CA THR A 25 6.66 6.54 -27.55
C THR A 25 5.73 7.74 -27.52
N ASN A 26 6.14 8.83 -26.86
CA ASN A 26 5.32 10.01 -26.56
C ASN A 26 3.98 9.66 -25.89
N ARG A 27 3.96 8.56 -25.14
CA ARG A 27 2.81 8.06 -24.38
C ARG A 27 3.15 7.97 -22.90
N TRP A 28 2.12 7.91 -22.08
CA TRP A 28 2.23 7.48 -20.69
C TRP A 28 2.55 5.98 -20.62
N SER A 29 2.89 5.52 -19.43
CA SER A 29 3.11 4.11 -19.11
C SER A 29 2.28 3.70 -17.93
N HIS A 30 2.10 2.40 -17.79
CA HIS A 30 1.65 1.79 -16.55
C HIS A 30 2.73 1.95 -15.47
N LEU A 31 2.37 1.82 -14.19
CA LEU A 31 3.34 1.84 -13.08
C LEU A 31 4.36 0.69 -13.17
N ASP A 32 4.03 -0.41 -13.86
CA ASP A 32 4.94 -1.52 -14.18
C ASP A 32 5.99 -1.19 -15.27
N GLY A 33 5.91 0.01 -15.87
CA GLY A 33 6.82 0.46 -16.92
C GLY A 33 6.43 0.07 -18.35
N ARG A 34 5.37 -0.73 -18.58
CA ARG A 34 4.85 -0.97 -19.93
C ARG A 34 4.30 0.33 -20.52
N PRO A 35 4.61 0.67 -21.77
CA PRO A 35 4.03 1.82 -22.43
C PRO A 35 2.54 1.58 -22.69
N PHE A 36 1.73 2.65 -22.61
CA PHE A 36 0.32 2.58 -23.01
C PHE A 36 0.19 2.21 -24.47
N THR A 37 -0.84 1.43 -24.77
CA THR A 37 -1.40 1.27 -26.11
C THR A 37 -2.04 2.58 -26.58
N GLN A 38 -2.31 2.67 -27.87
CA GLN A 38 -3.02 3.83 -28.43
C GLN A 38 -4.42 3.97 -27.81
N ALA A 39 -5.11 2.86 -27.56
CA ALA A 39 -6.44 2.85 -26.96
C ALA A 39 -6.41 3.36 -25.51
N GLU A 40 -5.48 2.87 -24.68
CA GLU A 40 -5.29 3.33 -23.30
C GLU A 40 -4.93 4.83 -23.26
N GLN A 41 -4.02 5.28 -24.13
CA GLN A 41 -3.66 6.69 -24.20
C GLN A 41 -4.87 7.57 -24.57
N THR A 42 -5.65 7.17 -25.58
CA THR A 42 -6.87 7.89 -25.96
C THR A 42 -7.91 7.88 -24.85
N LEU A 43 -8.08 6.74 -24.18
CA LEU A 43 -9.02 6.59 -23.08
C LEU A 43 -8.65 7.51 -21.91
N ALA A 44 -7.39 7.48 -21.47
CA ALA A 44 -6.88 8.30 -20.39
C ALA A 44 -6.95 9.81 -20.72
N LEU A 45 -6.69 10.21 -21.96
CA LEU A 45 -6.83 11.61 -22.39
C LEU A 45 -8.28 12.07 -22.53
N SER A 46 -9.23 11.13 -22.69
CA SER A 46 -10.67 11.42 -22.73
C SER A 46 -11.31 11.48 -21.35
N SER A 47 -10.52 11.30 -20.29
CA SER A 47 -11.03 11.30 -18.92
C SER A 47 -11.58 12.66 -18.52
N THR A 48 -12.64 12.62 -17.73
CA THR A 48 -13.26 13.80 -17.16
C THR A 48 -12.48 14.24 -15.93
N ARG A 49 -12.68 15.50 -15.53
CA ARG A 49 -12.12 16.02 -14.28
C ARG A 49 -12.56 15.21 -13.06
N GLU A 50 -13.83 14.78 -13.01
CA GLU A 50 -14.36 13.99 -11.89
C GLU A 50 -13.68 12.61 -11.80
N GLU A 51 -13.44 11.95 -12.94
CA GLU A 51 -12.67 10.69 -13.00
C GLU A 51 -11.24 10.87 -12.50
N PHE A 52 -10.58 11.98 -12.86
CA PHE A 52 -9.26 12.32 -12.32
C PHE A 52 -9.27 12.56 -10.81
N GLU A 53 -10.26 13.29 -10.29
CA GLU A 53 -10.36 13.57 -8.85
C GLU A 53 -10.59 12.28 -8.04
N ILE A 54 -11.39 11.35 -8.57
CA ILE A 54 -11.60 10.04 -7.96
C ILE A 54 -10.31 9.21 -7.99
N ALA A 55 -9.62 9.13 -9.13
CA ALA A 55 -8.36 8.42 -9.24
C ALA A 55 -7.29 9.00 -8.30
N ALA A 56 -7.16 10.33 -8.24
CA ALA A 56 -6.24 11.01 -7.34
C ALA A 56 -6.55 10.71 -5.86
N ALA A 57 -7.82 10.72 -5.46
CA ALA A 57 -8.23 10.36 -4.10
C ALA A 57 -7.89 8.90 -3.77
N GLN A 58 -8.04 7.98 -4.73
CA GLN A 58 -7.69 6.59 -4.55
C GLN A 58 -6.17 6.38 -4.44
N ILE A 59 -5.38 6.99 -5.32
CA ILE A 59 -3.91 6.95 -5.27
C ILE A 59 -3.40 7.48 -3.93
N GLN A 60 -3.99 8.59 -3.45
CA GLN A 60 -3.63 9.17 -2.15
C GLN A 60 -3.95 8.19 -1.01
N ARG A 61 -5.15 7.60 -1.00
CA ARG A 61 -5.55 6.62 0.03
C ARG A 61 -4.63 5.41 0.06
N GLU A 62 -4.26 4.87 -1.09
CA GLU A 62 -3.31 3.75 -1.19
C GLU A 62 -1.90 4.15 -0.73
N GLY A 63 -1.47 5.37 -1.06
CA GLY A 63 -0.22 5.94 -0.57
C GLY A 63 -0.19 6.08 0.95
N ASP A 64 -1.27 6.58 1.55
CA ASP A 64 -1.40 6.75 2.99
C ASP A 64 -1.46 5.40 3.70
N TYR A 65 -2.27 4.45 3.20
CA TYR A 65 -2.33 3.10 3.74
C TYR A 65 -0.96 2.40 3.74
N ARG A 66 -0.23 2.47 2.63
CA ARG A 66 1.11 1.88 2.52
C ARG A 66 2.10 2.52 3.49
N ARG A 67 1.99 3.84 3.72
CA ARG A 67 2.85 4.54 4.69
C ARG A 67 2.54 4.10 6.11
N GLU A 68 1.26 4.12 6.49
CA GLU A 68 0.79 3.66 7.81
C GLU A 68 1.23 2.21 8.05
N TYR A 69 1.06 1.35 7.06
CA TYR A 69 1.52 -0.05 7.12
C TYR A 69 3.03 -0.15 7.35
N GLN A 70 3.85 0.58 6.59
CA GLN A 70 5.31 0.58 6.76
C GLN A 70 5.74 1.12 8.14
N GLU A 71 5.11 2.18 8.62
CA GLU A 71 5.33 2.73 9.95
C GLU A 71 4.97 1.72 11.04
N ALA A 72 3.84 1.03 10.89
CA ALA A 72 3.40 -0.04 11.80
C ALA A 72 4.38 -1.23 11.80
N VAL A 73 4.84 -1.69 10.63
CA VAL A 73 5.86 -2.75 10.54
C VAL A 73 7.16 -2.32 11.24
N HIS A 74 7.61 -1.08 11.04
CA HIS A 74 8.80 -0.57 11.69
C HIS A 74 8.64 -0.52 13.22
N ALA A 75 7.50 -0.03 13.71
CA ALA A 75 7.19 0.01 15.13
C ALA A 75 7.09 -1.40 15.74
N PHE A 76 6.49 -2.34 15.02
CA PHE A 76 6.35 -3.75 15.42
C PHE A 76 7.72 -4.42 15.59
N LEU A 77 8.62 -4.26 14.60
CA LEU A 77 9.98 -4.77 14.69
C LEU A 77 10.76 -4.10 15.83
N LYS A 78 10.65 -2.79 15.98
CA LYS A 78 11.34 -2.04 17.05
C LYS A 78 10.90 -2.51 18.45
N LEU A 79 9.62 -2.86 18.62
CA LEU A 79 9.09 -3.39 19.87
C LEU A 79 9.64 -4.80 20.17
N LEU A 80 9.72 -5.67 19.16
CA LEU A 80 10.04 -7.09 19.36
C LEU A 80 11.54 -7.39 19.40
N LEU A 81 12.36 -6.68 18.62
CA LEU A 81 13.78 -6.97 18.49
C LEU A 81 14.55 -7.02 19.84
N PRO A 82 14.32 -6.12 20.81
CA PRO A 82 15.00 -6.17 22.10
C PRO A 82 14.74 -7.44 22.88
N TYR A 83 13.53 -8.01 22.75
CA TYR A 83 13.15 -9.25 23.41
C TYR A 83 13.71 -10.48 22.70
N PHE A 84 13.67 -10.49 21.36
CA PHE A 84 14.26 -11.58 20.58
C PHE A 84 15.77 -11.69 20.78
N ALA A 85 16.46 -10.59 21.07
CA ALA A 85 17.88 -10.61 21.43
C ALA A 85 18.18 -11.31 22.77
N GLN A 86 17.17 -11.57 23.60
CA GLN A 86 17.31 -12.14 24.96
C GLN A 86 16.82 -13.60 25.05
N VAL A 87 16.36 -14.19 23.95
CA VAL A 87 15.79 -15.54 23.90
C VAL A 87 16.59 -16.43 22.96
N PRO A 88 16.54 -17.76 23.13
CA PRO A 88 17.21 -18.68 22.21
C PRO A 88 16.70 -18.52 20.77
N ASP A 89 17.58 -18.78 19.81
CA ASP A 89 17.21 -18.87 18.40
C ASP A 89 16.07 -19.89 18.21
N GLY A 90 15.12 -19.56 17.34
CA GLY A 90 13.91 -20.37 17.12
C GLY A 90 12.78 -20.11 18.12
N SER A 91 12.96 -19.21 19.09
CA SER A 91 11.85 -18.70 19.91
C SER A 91 10.82 -17.99 19.04
N THR A 92 9.57 -18.03 19.47
CA THR A 92 8.42 -17.42 18.79
C THR A 92 7.98 -16.14 19.51
N VAL A 93 7.09 -15.38 18.88
CA VAL A 93 6.47 -14.21 19.49
C VAL A 93 5.73 -14.58 20.79
N SER A 94 5.14 -15.78 20.87
CA SER A 94 4.47 -16.27 22.08
C SER A 94 5.41 -16.44 23.28
N ASP A 95 6.70 -16.69 23.05
CA ASP A 95 7.71 -16.77 24.11
C ASP A 95 8.14 -15.38 24.62
N VAL A 96 7.97 -14.36 23.77
CA VAL A 96 8.37 -12.98 24.05
C VAL A 96 7.26 -12.20 24.75
N ILE A 97 6.00 -12.39 24.35
CA ILE A 97 4.82 -11.67 24.88
C ILE A 97 4.76 -11.65 26.44
N PRO A 98 5.04 -12.75 27.17
CA PRO A 98 5.00 -12.73 28.64
C PRO A 98 6.04 -11.81 29.31
N ARG A 99 7.06 -11.36 28.56
CA ARG A 99 8.13 -10.48 29.06
C ARG A 99 7.84 -8.99 28.87
N MET A 100 6.82 -8.65 28.09
CA MET A 100 6.39 -7.28 27.82
C MET A 100 5.65 -6.67 29.01
N THR A 101 5.75 -5.35 29.16
CA THR A 101 4.84 -4.62 30.05
C THR A 101 3.41 -4.62 29.50
N ASP A 102 2.44 -4.23 30.33
CA ASP A 102 1.04 -4.12 29.89
C ASP A 102 0.87 -3.05 28.79
N GLU A 103 1.61 -1.95 28.85
CA GLU A 103 1.59 -0.93 27.80
C GLU A 103 2.17 -1.47 26.49
N GLU A 104 3.27 -2.20 26.56
CA GLU A 104 3.92 -2.79 25.40
C GLU A 104 3.08 -3.89 24.76
N ARG A 105 2.39 -4.70 25.57
CA ARG A 105 1.41 -5.69 25.09
C ARG A 105 0.24 -5.02 24.36
N THR A 106 -0.28 -3.92 24.91
CA THR A 106 -1.35 -3.13 24.28
C THR A 106 -0.87 -2.49 22.97
N ALA A 107 0.40 -2.08 22.91
CA ALA A 107 1.00 -1.58 21.66
C ALA A 107 1.19 -2.72 20.64
N PHE A 108 1.65 -3.89 21.08
CA PHE A 108 1.80 -5.08 20.26
C PHE A 108 0.47 -5.50 19.60
N GLU A 109 -0.61 -5.61 20.37
CA GLU A 109 -1.94 -6.00 19.85
C GLU A 109 -2.44 -5.02 18.79
N ARG A 110 -2.32 -3.70 19.04
CA ARG A 110 -2.70 -2.67 18.06
C ARG A 110 -1.87 -2.73 16.78
N LEU A 111 -0.58 -3.06 16.89
CA LEU A 111 0.28 -3.21 15.73
C LEU A 111 -0.07 -4.48 14.95
N CYS A 112 -0.41 -5.59 15.63
CA CYS A 112 -0.90 -6.82 15.01
C CYS A 112 -2.15 -6.58 14.16
N ASP A 113 -3.10 -5.77 14.63
CA ASP A 113 -4.31 -5.43 13.86
C ASP A 113 -4.00 -4.73 12.52
N ILE A 114 -2.84 -4.08 12.40
CA ILE A 114 -2.40 -3.40 11.18
C ILE A 114 -1.51 -4.29 10.32
N VAL A 115 -0.50 -4.94 10.92
CA VAL A 115 0.53 -5.68 10.17
C VAL A 115 0.12 -7.11 9.82
N ALA A 116 -0.83 -7.68 10.57
CA ALA A 116 -1.32 -9.04 10.41
C ALA A 116 -2.83 -9.13 10.72
N PRO A 117 -3.69 -8.38 10.00
CA PRO A 117 -5.13 -8.30 10.27
C PRO A 117 -5.86 -9.64 10.17
N ASP A 118 -5.31 -10.60 9.45
CA ASP A 118 -5.81 -11.98 9.28
C ASP A 118 -4.93 -13.03 9.99
N GLY A 119 -3.96 -12.58 10.79
CA GLY A 119 -2.99 -13.43 11.47
C GLY A 119 -1.73 -13.74 10.64
N TYR A 120 -1.61 -13.23 9.40
CA TYR A 120 -0.41 -13.38 8.59
C TYR A 120 0.30 -12.04 8.40
N LEU A 121 1.60 -12.02 8.68
CA LEU A 121 2.41 -10.83 8.46
C LEU A 121 2.65 -10.68 6.95
N TYR A 122 2.14 -9.60 6.36
CA TYR A 122 2.35 -9.32 4.95
C TYR A 122 3.75 -8.71 4.76
N ALA A 123 4.69 -9.48 4.21
CA ALA A 123 5.90 -8.85 3.68
C ALA A 123 5.47 -7.99 2.48
N PRO A 124 5.73 -6.67 2.45
CA PRO A 124 5.48 -5.90 1.24
C PRO A 124 6.34 -6.51 0.14
N GLY A 125 5.68 -7.12 -0.85
CA GLY A 125 6.36 -7.77 -1.97
C GLY A 125 7.20 -6.77 -2.74
N ASP A 126 8.43 -7.17 -3.04
CA ASP A 126 9.27 -6.54 -4.05
C ASP A 126 8.48 -6.46 -5.35
N ASN A 127 8.12 -5.25 -5.78
CA ASN A 127 7.56 -4.95 -7.09
C ASN A 127 8.50 -3.97 -7.80
#